data_AF-A0A0F9PEU6-F1
#
_entry.id   AF-A0A0F9PEU6-F1
#
_cell.length_a   1.000
_cell.length_b   1.000
_cell.length_c   1.000
_cell.angle_alpha   90.00
_cell.angle_beta   90.00
_cell.angle_gamma   90.00
#
_symmetry.space_group_name_H-M   'P 1'
#
loop_
_entity.id
_entity.type
_entity.pdbx_description
1 polymer ?
#
loop_
_entity_poly.entity_id
_entity_poly.type
_entity_poly.pdbx_seq_one_letter_code
_entity_poly.pdbx_strand_id
1 'polypeptide(L)'
;MEMYHTILIDDTLDWGKEFRDKYGIVKAETRFVFCKDVKVYCCEMTPSYELLPIRYEFTHRDGVNDDEKEEAEEEGYQNLCLEEVRYIHCHSLNIENAEELGECESDDDAIAAACESY
;
A
#
# COMPACT_ATOMS: atom_id res chain seq x y z
N MET A 1 22.03 -4.39 5.41
CA MET A 1 21.06 -3.34 5.09
C MET A 1 20.61 -3.61 3.68
N GLU A 2 19.30 -3.66 3.49
CA GLU A 2 18.68 -3.98 2.20
C GLU A 2 17.95 -2.75 1.70
N MET A 3 17.79 -2.63 0.38
CA MET A 3 17.14 -1.46 -0.20
C MET A 3 15.63 -1.64 -0.28
N TYR A 4 14.89 -0.76 0.39
CA TYR A 4 13.44 -0.75 0.44
C TYR A 4 12.85 0.34 -0.44
N HIS A 5 11.69 0.04 -1.01
CA HIS A 5 10.92 0.95 -1.84
C HIS A 5 9.47 0.94 -1.37
N THR A 6 8.74 2.02 -1.63
CA THR A 6 7.29 2.04 -1.51
C THR A 6 6.63 2.07 -2.88
N ILE A 7 5.41 1.55 -2.99
CA ILE A 7 4.62 1.62 -4.20
C ILE A 7 3.14 1.77 -3.86
N LEU A 8 2.43 2.56 -4.67
CA LEU A 8 0.98 2.66 -4.63
C LEU A 8 0.36 1.69 -5.63
N ILE A 9 -0.63 0.93 -5.16
CA ILE A 9 -1.45 0.06 -6.00
C ILE A 9 -2.90 0.51 -5.89
N ASP A 10 -3.53 0.70 -7.04
CA ASP A 10 -4.94 1.08 -7.14
C ASP A 10 -5.84 -0.12 -6.82
N ASP A 11 -6.39 -0.11 -5.61
CA ASP A 11 -7.33 -1.11 -5.10
C ASP A 11 -8.76 -0.54 -5.08
N THR A 12 -9.03 0.54 -5.84
CA THR A 12 -10.32 1.25 -5.82
C THR A 12 -11.51 0.32 -6.01
N LEU A 13 -11.37 -0.73 -6.81
CA LEU A 13 -12.46 -1.68 -7.09
C LEU A 13 -12.65 -2.74 -6.01
N ASP A 14 -11.68 -2.95 -5.14
CA ASP A 14 -11.79 -3.87 -4.00
C ASP A 14 -12.63 -3.25 -2.88
N TRP A 15 -12.71 -1.91 -2.87
CA TRP A 15 -13.60 -1.17 -2.00
C TRP A 15 -15.05 -1.17 -2.50
N GLY A 16 -15.96 -1.60 -1.63
CA GLY A 16 -17.39 -1.64 -1.90
C GLY A 16 -17.92 -0.29 -2.38
N LYS A 17 -18.84 -0.30 -3.36
CA LYS A 17 -19.45 0.92 -3.90
C LYS A 17 -20.13 1.76 -2.81
N GLU A 18 -20.78 1.11 -1.83
CA GLU A 18 -21.45 1.80 -0.72
C GLU A 18 -20.46 2.59 0.14
N PHE A 19 -19.31 2.00 0.50
CA PHE A 19 -18.25 2.69 1.25
C PHE A 19 -17.70 3.88 0.46
N ARG A 20 -17.39 3.66 -0.83
CA ARG A 20 -16.88 4.73 -1.70
C ARG A 20 -17.88 5.87 -1.87
N ASP A 21 -19.16 5.56 -2.06
CA ASP A 21 -20.20 6.59 -2.21
C ASP A 21 -20.44 7.36 -0.91
N LYS A 22 -20.42 6.66 0.25
CA LYS A 22 -20.56 7.23 1.60
C LYS A 22 -19.50 8.31 1.82
N TYR A 23 -18.24 7.97 1.56
CA TYR A 23 -17.09 8.85 1.82
C TYR A 23 -16.64 9.68 0.61
N GLY A 24 -17.37 9.58 -0.51
CA GLY A 24 -17.03 10.28 -1.75
C GLY A 24 -15.66 9.90 -2.31
N ILE A 25 -15.20 8.66 -2.10
CA ILE A 25 -13.90 8.18 -2.55
C ILE A 25 -13.94 7.92 -4.06
N VAL A 26 -13.10 8.62 -4.80
CA VAL A 26 -12.92 8.45 -6.26
C VAL A 26 -11.74 7.54 -6.59
N LYS A 27 -10.78 7.41 -5.67
CA LYS A 27 -9.63 6.52 -5.78
C LYS A 27 -9.22 6.04 -4.39
N ALA A 28 -8.96 4.75 -4.24
CA ALA A 28 -8.39 4.14 -3.04
C ALA A 28 -7.14 3.37 -3.44
N GLU A 29 -5.99 3.85 -2.99
CA GLU A 29 -4.71 3.19 -3.25
C GLU A 29 -4.18 2.60 -1.95
N THR A 30 -3.50 1.47 -2.04
CA THR A 30 -2.79 0.89 -0.91
C THR A 30 -1.30 1.15 -1.12
N ARG A 31 -0.66 1.78 -0.13
CA ARG A 31 0.79 1.92 -0.10
C ARG A 31 1.39 0.68 0.50
N PHE A 32 2.31 0.07 -0.25
CA PHE A 32 3.09 -1.08 0.19
C PHE A 32 4.56 -0.72 0.33
N VAL A 33 5.26 -1.39 1.24
CA VAL A 33 6.71 -1.44 1.27
C VAL A 33 7.18 -2.80 0.81
N PHE A 34 8.29 -2.82 0.07
CA PHE A 34 8.94 -4.06 -0.34
C PHE A 34 10.45 -3.87 -0.45
N CYS A 35 11.19 -4.94 -0.20
CA CYS A 35 12.62 -5.00 -0.44
C CYS A 35 12.90 -5.32 -1.91
N LYS A 36 13.62 -4.45 -2.63
CA LYS A 36 13.90 -4.70 -4.07
C LYS A 36 14.96 -5.79 -4.28
N ASP A 37 15.79 -6.05 -3.27
CA ASP A 37 16.92 -6.97 -3.32
C ASP A 37 16.50 -8.41 -2.96
N VAL A 38 15.37 -8.57 -2.26
CA VAL A 38 14.83 -9.85 -1.83
C VAL A 38 13.68 -10.27 -2.75
N LYS A 39 13.77 -11.51 -3.25
CA LYS A 39 12.74 -12.13 -4.09
C LYS A 39 12.27 -13.42 -3.46
N VAL A 40 10.95 -13.55 -3.36
CA VAL A 40 10.25 -14.74 -2.88
C VAL A 40 9.65 -15.49 -4.06
N TYR A 41 9.38 -16.79 -3.91
CA TYR A 41 8.82 -17.62 -4.99
C TYR A 41 7.46 -18.13 -4.56
N CYS A 42 6.38 -17.54 -5.09
CA CYS A 42 5.02 -17.87 -4.63
C CYS A 42 4.44 -19.15 -5.27
N CYS A 43 4.98 -19.64 -6.40
CA CYS A 43 4.63 -20.95 -6.99
C CYS A 43 5.82 -21.51 -7.79
N GLU A 44 6.66 -22.29 -7.11
CA GLU A 44 7.79 -23.09 -7.61
C GLU A 44 8.90 -22.45 -8.49
N MET A 45 8.70 -21.38 -9.28
CA MET A 45 9.82 -20.75 -10.05
C MET A 45 9.66 -19.27 -10.46
N THR A 46 8.51 -18.61 -10.27
CA THR A 46 8.39 -17.20 -10.66
C THR A 46 8.82 -16.27 -9.53
N PRO A 47 9.87 -15.44 -9.71
CA PRO A 47 10.29 -14.49 -8.70
C PRO A 47 9.21 -13.41 -8.48
N SER A 48 8.90 -13.18 -7.22
CA SER A 48 7.93 -12.21 -6.74
C SER A 48 8.56 -11.32 -5.67
N TYR A 49 8.00 -10.13 -5.50
CA TYR A 49 8.21 -9.30 -4.33
C TYR A 49 7.14 -9.62 -3.29
N GLU A 50 7.56 -9.59 -2.04
CA GLU A 50 6.68 -9.59 -0.88
C GLU A 50 6.37 -8.13 -0.54
N LEU A 51 5.10 -7.73 -0.62
CA LEU A 51 4.64 -6.37 -0.40
C LEU A 51 3.86 -6.33 0.91
N LEU A 52 4.33 -5.50 1.84
CA LEU A 52 3.76 -5.31 3.17
C LEU A 52 2.86 -4.05 3.15
N PRO A 53 1.57 -4.15 3.44
CA PRO A 53 0.67 -3.00 3.44
C PRO A 53 1.00 -2.03 4.57
N ILE A 54 1.02 -0.73 4.28
CA ILE A 54 1.38 0.33 5.24
C ILE A 54 0.20 1.24 5.56
N ARG A 55 -0.56 1.64 4.54
CA ARG A 55 -1.75 2.49 4.68
C ARG A 55 -2.58 2.52 3.40
N TYR A 56 -3.83 2.91 3.53
CA TYR A 56 -4.63 3.36 2.40
C TYR A 56 -4.42 4.84 2.14
N GLU A 57 -4.56 5.26 0.89
CA GLU A 57 -4.56 6.65 0.46
C GLU A 57 -5.84 6.90 -0.33
N PHE A 58 -6.77 7.64 0.29
CA PHE A 58 -8.06 7.96 -0.32
C PHE A 58 -8.02 9.31 -1.03
N THR A 59 -8.36 9.31 -2.31
CA THR A 59 -8.72 10.54 -3.02
C THR A 59 -10.22 10.73 -2.93
N HIS A 60 -10.64 11.84 -2.33
CA HIS A 60 -12.05 12.21 -2.19
C HIS A 60 -12.51 13.16 -3.31
N ARG A 61 -13.79 13.10 -3.65
CA ARG A 61 -14.45 14.10 -4.48
C ARG A 61 -14.47 15.46 -3.78
N ASP A 62 -14.60 16.52 -4.57
CA ASP A 62 -14.78 17.88 -4.04
C ASP A 62 -16.02 17.96 -3.13
N GLY A 63 -15.86 18.65 -1.99
CA GLY A 63 -16.95 18.93 -1.06
C GLY A 63 -17.20 17.89 0.03
N VAL A 64 -16.40 16.81 0.10
CA VAL A 64 -16.36 15.94 1.29
C VAL A 64 -15.73 16.70 2.45
N ASN A 65 -16.39 16.69 3.59
CA ASN A 65 -15.92 17.42 4.77
C ASN A 65 -14.79 16.65 5.48
N ASP A 66 -14.07 17.31 6.38
CA ASP A 66 -12.89 16.72 7.01
C ASP A 66 -13.25 15.59 8.01
N ASP A 67 -14.41 15.67 8.68
CA ASP A 67 -14.89 14.59 9.55
C ASP A 67 -15.18 13.31 8.75
N GLU A 68 -15.80 13.44 7.57
CA GLU A 68 -16.05 12.30 6.66
C GLU A 68 -14.74 11.68 6.14
N LYS A 69 -13.69 12.49 5.93
CA LYS A 69 -12.38 11.97 5.54
C LYS A 69 -11.73 11.23 6.69
N GLU A 70 -11.76 11.81 7.90
CA GLU A 70 -11.21 11.18 9.10
C GLU A 70 -11.88 9.84 9.39
N GLU A 71 -13.21 9.77 9.30
CA GLU A 71 -13.95 8.50 9.42
C GLU A 71 -13.53 7.47 8.36
N ALA A 72 -13.33 7.90 7.11
CA ALA A 72 -12.88 7.01 6.04
C ALA A 72 -11.47 6.45 6.32
N GLU A 73 -10.56 7.29 6.82
CA GLU A 73 -9.22 6.89 7.21
C GLU A 73 -9.23 5.93 8.41
N GLU A 74 -10.10 6.16 9.40
CA GLU A 74 -10.27 5.25 10.55
C GLU A 74 -10.80 3.87 10.12
N GLU A 75 -11.86 3.82 9.28
CA GLU A 75 -12.36 2.58 8.70
C GLU A 75 -11.31 1.92 7.80
N GLY A 76 -10.55 2.72 7.05
CA GLY A 76 -9.38 2.32 6.27
C GLY A 76 -8.34 1.59 7.11
N TYR A 77 -7.92 2.21 8.20
CA TYR A 77 -6.93 1.66 9.13
C TYR A 77 -7.39 0.33 9.74
N GLN A 78 -8.67 0.21 10.10
CA GLN A 78 -9.23 -1.04 10.62
C GLN A 78 -9.15 -2.17 9.58
N ASN A 79 -9.42 -1.87 8.31
CA ASN A 79 -9.26 -2.85 7.22
C ASN A 79 -7.80 -3.15 6.92
N LEU A 80 -6.89 -2.19 7.10
CA LEU A 80 -5.46 -2.40 6.85
C LEU A 80 -4.88 -3.43 7.81
N CYS A 81 -5.32 -3.45 9.07
CA CYS A 81 -4.93 -4.48 10.05
C CYS A 81 -5.36 -5.90 9.64
N LEU A 82 -6.28 -6.03 8.67
CA LEU A 82 -6.73 -7.30 8.10
C LEU A 82 -6.09 -7.60 6.75
N GLU A 83 -5.40 -6.63 6.14
CA GLU A 83 -4.78 -6.79 4.82
C GLU A 83 -3.58 -7.73 4.94
N GLU A 84 -3.58 -8.78 4.12
CA GLU A 84 -2.49 -9.73 4.08
C GLU A 84 -1.34 -9.23 3.21
N VAL A 85 -0.17 -9.83 3.42
CA VAL A 85 0.99 -9.64 2.57
C VAL A 85 0.66 -9.99 1.12
N ARG A 86 1.01 -9.10 0.18
CA ARG A 86 0.72 -9.27 -1.25
C ARG A 86 1.97 -9.77 -1.98
N TYR A 87 1.81 -10.83 -2.77
CA TYR A 87 2.90 -11.36 -3.60
C TYR A 87 2.72 -10.94 -5.06
N ILE A 88 3.63 -10.11 -5.58
CA ILE A 88 3.58 -9.62 -6.96
C ILE A 88 4.80 -10.09 -7.73
N HIS A 89 4.58 -10.74 -8.88
CA HIS A 89 5.66 -11.13 -9.77
C HIS A 89 6.50 -9.93 -10.18
N CYS A 90 7.83 -10.05 -10.13
CA CYS A 90 8.72 -8.91 -10.31
C CYS A 90 8.59 -8.22 -11.68
N HIS A 91 8.11 -8.93 -12.71
CA HIS A 91 7.87 -8.36 -14.03
C HIS A 91 6.55 -7.59 -14.13
N SER A 92 5.61 -7.82 -13.20
CA SER A 92 4.31 -7.16 -13.14
C SER A 92 4.40 -5.85 -12.36
N LEU A 93 5.36 -5.75 -11.45
CA LEU A 93 5.64 -4.52 -10.73
C LEU A 93 6.40 -3.56 -11.64
N ASN A 94 5.81 -2.40 -11.95
CA ASN A 94 6.56 -1.34 -12.59
C ASN A 94 7.43 -0.61 -11.54
N ILE A 95 8.65 -1.10 -11.35
CA ILE A 95 9.57 -0.57 -10.33
C ILE A 95 9.96 0.90 -10.59
N GLU A 96 9.81 1.41 -11.82
CA GLU A 96 10.05 2.83 -12.12
C GLU A 96 9.03 3.75 -11.43
N ASN A 97 7.87 3.22 -11.06
CA ASN A 97 6.86 3.93 -10.29
C ASN A 97 7.02 3.74 -8.78
N ALA A 98 8.01 2.94 -8.33
CA ALA A 98 8.29 2.74 -6.92
C ALA A 98 9.18 3.88 -6.40
N GLU A 99 8.87 4.38 -5.21
CA GLU A 99 9.60 5.44 -4.53
C GLU A 99 10.69 4.82 -3.65
N GLU A 100 11.93 5.27 -3.78
CA GLU A 100 13.03 4.79 -2.95
C GLU A 100 12.82 5.25 -1.49
N LEU A 101 12.77 4.30 -0.57
CA LEU A 101 12.72 4.56 0.87
C LEU A 101 14.14 4.65 1.46
N GLY A 102 15.06 3.83 0.94
CA GLY A 102 16.46 3.77 1.34
C GLY A 102 16.86 2.42 1.92
N GLU A 103 18.03 2.39 2.57
CA GLU A 103 18.56 1.18 3.20
C GLU A 103 18.00 1.01 4.61
N CYS A 104 17.36 -0.13 4.90
CA CYS A 104 16.83 -0.48 6.23
C CYS A 104 17.47 -1.78 6.74
N GLU A 105 17.43 -1.99 8.06
CA GLU A 105 17.97 -3.21 8.70
C GLU A 105 16.96 -4.37 8.70
N SER A 106 15.67 -4.06 8.67
CA SER A 106 14.57 -5.02 8.68
C SER A 106 13.30 -4.47 8.01
N ASP A 107 12.33 -5.35 7.75
CA ASP A 107 10.99 -4.98 7.28
C ASP A 107 10.29 -4.03 8.27
N ASP A 108 10.41 -4.27 9.57
CA ASP A 108 9.80 -3.42 10.61
C ASP A 108 10.36 -1.99 10.59
N ASP A 109 11.68 -1.85 10.39
CA ASP A 109 12.33 -0.54 10.25
C ASP A 109 11.87 0.17 8.98
N ALA A 110 11.68 -0.57 7.89
CA ALA A 110 11.20 -0.03 6.62
C ALA A 110 9.74 0.42 6.73
N ILE A 111 8.87 -0.36 7.39
CA ILE A 111 7.49 0.05 7.66
C ILE A 111 7.47 1.32 8.51
N ALA A 112 8.26 1.38 9.58
CA ALA A 112 8.34 2.56 10.44
C ALA A 112 8.80 3.80 9.67
N ALA A 113 9.87 3.68 8.87
CA ALA A 113 10.38 4.77 8.05
C ALA A 113 9.37 5.24 6.99
N ALA A 114 8.63 4.31 6.37
CA ALA A 114 7.59 4.64 5.41
C ALA A 114 6.40 5.35 6.07
N CYS A 115 6.00 4.95 7.28
CA CYS A 115 4.96 5.63 8.04
C CYS A 115 5.34 7.07 8.44
N GLU A 116 6.63 7.36 8.67
CA GLU A 116 7.10 8.71 9.00
C GLU A 116 7.22 9.64 7.78
N SER A 117 7.31 9.06 6.58
CA SER A 117 7.58 9.80 5.34
C SER A 117 6.35 10.49 4.74
N TYR A 118 5.14 10.14 5.20
CA TYR A 118 3.89 10.63 4.63
C TYR A 118 2.77 10.80 5.66
#